data_AF-A0AAW0SBP7-F1
#
_entry.id   AF-A0AAW0SBP7-F1
#
_cell.length_a   1.000
_cell.length_b   1.000
_cell.length_c   1.000
_cell.angle_alpha   90.00
_cell.angle_beta   90.00
_cell.angle_gamma   90.00
#
_symmetry.space_group_name_H-M   'P 1'
#
loop_
_entity.id
_entity.type
_entity.pdbx_description
1 polymer ?
#
loop_
_entity_poly.entity_id
_entity_poly.type
_entity_poly.pdbx_seq_one_letter_code
_entity_poly.pdbx_strand_id
1 'polypeptide(L)'
;MVKLRQMFLARLVSRRGDVEWPPPSPDLSICDFFLWGYLKEKVFRGRPHNLEELKMRIREEIAIIPLEMWRRAAENFRHRLQQCIATEGHHLPDAIFKK
;
A
#
# COMPACT_ATOMS: atom_id res chain seq x y z
N MET A 1 -15.07 -15.34 -0.97
CA MET A 1 -15.15 -14.50 -2.19
C MET A 1 -16.49 -13.79 -2.35
N VAL A 2 -17.64 -14.48 -2.24
CA VAL A 2 -18.98 -13.88 -2.45
C VAL A 2 -19.23 -12.63 -1.59
N LYS A 3 -18.94 -12.68 -0.28
CA LYS A 3 -19.13 -11.54 0.63
C LYS A 3 -18.24 -10.33 0.30
N LEU A 4 -17.00 -10.56 -0.12
CA LEU A 4 -16.07 -9.48 -0.51
C LEU A 4 -16.50 -8.83 -1.84
N ARG A 5 -16.91 -9.64 -2.82
CA ARG A 5 -17.48 -9.12 -4.08
C ARG A 5 -18.75 -8.30 -3.84
N GLN A 6 -19.59 -8.67 -2.87
CA GLN A 6 -20.75 -7.86 -2.48
C GLN A 6 -20.36 -6.52 -1.84
N MET A 7 -19.37 -6.52 -0.94
CA MET A 7 -18.93 -5.30 -0.24
C MET A 7 -18.19 -4.32 -1.16
N PHE A 8 -17.35 -4.84 -2.05
CA PHE A 8 -16.48 -4.02 -2.89
C PHE A 8 -16.98 -3.88 -4.34
N LEU A 9 -18.08 -4.57 -4.69
CA LEU A 9 -18.63 -4.66 -6.05
C LEU A 9 -17.52 -5.08 -7.03
N ALA A 10 -17.59 -4.61 -8.29
CA ALA A 10 -16.64 -4.89 -9.37
C ALA A 10 -15.23 -4.28 -9.18
N ARG A 11 -14.80 -4.02 -7.94
CA ARG A 11 -13.53 -3.39 -7.59
C ARG A 11 -12.61 -4.30 -6.79
N LEU A 12 -12.92 -5.60 -6.74
CA LEU A 12 -12.10 -6.56 -6.00
C LEU A 12 -10.84 -6.92 -6.78
N VAL A 13 -9.70 -6.37 -6.33
CA VAL A 13 -8.36 -6.75 -6.82
C VAL A 13 -7.89 -7.99 -6.05
N SER A 14 -7.83 -9.14 -6.71
CA SER A 14 -7.36 -10.39 -6.08
C SER A 14 -7.10 -11.50 -7.10
N ARG A 15 -6.49 -12.60 -6.66
CA ARG A 15 -6.42 -13.82 -7.47
C ARG A 15 -7.84 -14.33 -7.74
N ARG A 16 -8.27 -14.31 -9.01
CA ARG A 16 -9.66 -14.60 -9.44
C ARG A 16 -10.68 -13.55 -8.94
N GLY A 17 -10.24 -12.30 -8.77
CA GLY A 17 -11.08 -11.13 -8.47
C GLY A 17 -11.82 -10.58 -9.68
N ASP A 18 -12.37 -9.38 -9.55
CA ASP A 18 -12.89 -8.60 -10.69
C ASP A 18 -11.73 -7.99 -11.49
N VAL A 19 -10.67 -7.59 -10.77
CA VAL A 19 -9.38 -7.24 -11.35
C VAL A 19 -8.40 -8.34 -10.96
N GLU A 20 -7.89 -9.06 -11.96
CA GLU A 20 -6.92 -10.11 -11.73
C GLU A 20 -5.61 -9.52 -11.22
N TRP A 21 -5.08 -10.11 -10.15
CA TRP A 21 -3.83 -9.69 -9.53
C TRP A 21 -2.89 -10.87 -9.30
N PRO A 22 -1.61 -10.76 -9.68
CA PRO A 22 -0.65 -11.85 -9.54
C PRO A 22 -0.32 -12.11 -8.05
N PRO A 23 -0.29 -13.38 -7.61
CA PRO A 23 0.11 -13.76 -6.26
C PRO A 23 1.65 -13.76 -6.08
N PRO A 24 2.17 -13.56 -4.86
CA PRO A 24 2.04 -12.37 -4.00
C PRO A 24 2.93 -11.23 -4.52
N SER A 25 2.36 -10.05 -4.75
CA SER A 25 3.09 -8.87 -5.25
C SER A 25 3.05 -7.70 -4.25
N PRO A 26 3.68 -7.82 -3.07
CA PRO A 26 3.76 -6.70 -2.11
C PRO A 26 4.46 -5.49 -2.73
N ASP A 27 5.41 -5.73 -3.65
CA ASP A 27 6.09 -4.71 -4.44
C ASP A 27 5.16 -3.82 -5.27
N LEU A 28 3.94 -4.28 -5.57
CA LEU A 28 2.98 -3.57 -6.41
C LEU A 28 1.84 -2.94 -5.60
N SER A 29 1.80 -3.15 -4.28
CA SER A 29 0.77 -2.59 -3.41
C SER A 29 1.27 -1.31 -2.75
N ILE A 30 0.65 -0.18 -3.06
CA ILE A 30 0.99 1.13 -2.45
C ILE A 30 0.89 1.06 -0.92
N CYS A 31 -0.05 0.28 -0.40
CA CYS A 31 -0.18 0.09 1.04
C CYS A 31 1.06 -0.61 1.62
N ASP A 32 1.57 -1.64 0.94
CA ASP A 32 2.67 -2.47 1.45
C ASP A 32 4.04 -1.81 1.27
N PHE A 33 4.34 -1.26 0.08
CA PHE A 33 5.65 -0.65 -0.16
C PHE A 33 5.80 0.76 0.43
N PHE A 34 4.70 1.45 0.74
CA PHE A 34 4.74 2.84 1.23
C PHE A 34 3.97 3.02 2.55
N LEU A 35 2.65 2.87 2.54
CA LEU A 35 1.81 3.36 3.62
C LEU A 35 2.12 2.69 4.96
N TRP A 36 2.25 1.36 4.98
CA TRP A 36 2.50 0.62 6.22
C TRP A 36 3.87 0.91 6.80
N GLY A 37 4.90 1.03 5.97
CA GLY A 37 6.24 1.46 6.40
C GLY A 37 6.21 2.86 7.01
N TYR A 38 5.57 3.81 6.32
CA TYR A 38 5.42 5.20 6.77
C TYR A 38 4.67 5.29 8.11
N LEU A 39 3.49 4.67 8.21
CA LEU A 39 2.68 4.71 9.42
C LEU A 39 3.39 4.04 10.58
N LYS A 40 4.08 2.92 10.34
CA LYS A 40 4.86 2.25 11.39
C LYS A 40 5.95 3.16 11.93
N GLU A 41 6.66 3.89 11.07
CA GLU A 41 7.68 4.83 11.50
C GLU A 41 7.10 5.99 12.31
N LYS A 42 5.99 6.58 11.87
CA LYS A 42 5.41 7.78 12.49
C LYS A 42 4.65 7.49 13.78
N VAL A 43 3.76 6.51 13.74
CA VAL A 43 2.85 6.20 14.85
C VAL A 43 3.61 5.60 16.04
N PHE A 44 4.61 4.74 15.79
CA PHE A 44 5.35 4.08 16.87
C PHE A 44 6.46 4.94 17.48
N ARG A 45 6.88 6.05 16.87
CA ARG A 45 7.81 7.00 17.52
C ARG A 45 7.30 7.47 18.87
N GLY A 46 6.01 7.75 18.99
CA GLY A 46 5.40 8.18 20.24
C GLY A 46 5.00 7.04 21.18
N ARG A 47 5.34 5.77 20.87
CA ARG A 47 5.07 4.56 21.69
C ARG A 47 3.65 4.53 22.32
N PRO A 48 2.59 4.35 21.52
CA PRO A 48 1.23 4.32 22.07
C PRO A 48 1.08 3.21 23.12
N HIS A 49 0.37 3.51 24.20
CA HIS A 49 0.26 2.65 25.39
C HIS A 49 -0.95 1.72 25.34
N ASN A 50 -1.93 2.02 24.49
CA ASN A 50 -3.14 1.20 24.33
C ASN A 50 -3.68 1.25 22.90
N LEU A 51 -4.67 0.38 22.64
CA LEU A 51 -5.25 0.21 21.32
C LEU A 51 -5.99 1.45 20.81
N GLU A 52 -6.68 2.18 21.69
CA GLU A 52 -7.45 3.36 21.28
C GLU A 52 -6.54 4.50 20.86
N GLU A 53 -5.47 4.72 21.61
CA GLU A 53 -4.41 5.67 21.25
C GLU A 53 -3.75 5.29 19.92
N LEU A 54 -3.43 4.00 19.71
CA LEU A 54 -2.86 3.53 18.45
C LEU A 54 -3.80 3.82 17.27
N LYS A 55 -5.10 3.50 17.39
CA LYS A 55 -6.10 3.76 16.33
C LYS A 55 -6.26 5.26 16.06
N MET A 56 -6.28 6.08 17.11
CA MET A 56 -6.38 7.54 17.00
C MET A 56 -5.20 8.10 16.22
N ARG A 57 -3.97 7.75 16.61
CA ARG A 57 -2.75 8.21 15.95
C ARG A 57 -2.65 7.77 14.50
N ILE A 58 -3.08 6.55 14.16
CA ILE A 58 -3.15 6.10 12.76
C ILE A 58 -4.08 7.02 11.96
N ARG A 59 -5.26 7.37 12.48
CA ARG A 59 -6.21 8.26 11.78
C ARG A 59 -5.66 9.67 11.62
N GLU A 60 -5.08 10.22 12.68
CA GLU A 60 -4.46 11.55 12.66
C GLU A 60 -3.32 11.60 11.64
N GLU A 61 -2.41 10.62 11.67
CA GLU A 61 -1.27 10.57 10.76
C GLU A 61 -1.73 10.43 9.30
N ILE A 62 -2.73 9.57 9.01
CA ILE A 62 -3.29 9.44 7.66
C ILE A 62 -3.92 10.76 7.18
N ALA A 63 -4.64 11.46 8.05
CA ALA A 63 -5.34 12.70 7.69
C ALA A 63 -4.37 13.84 7.32
N ILE A 64 -3.14 13.80 7.84
CA ILE A 64 -2.13 14.82 7.57
C ILE A 64 -1.16 14.45 6.44
N ILE A 65 -1.26 13.26 5.82
CA ILE A 65 -0.39 12.89 4.69
C ILE A 65 -0.66 13.86 3.52
N PRO A 66 0.30 14.73 3.13
CA PRO A 66 0.12 15.60 1.98
C PRO A 66 -0.19 14.84 0.69
N LEU A 67 -1.07 15.43 -0.12
CA LEU A 67 -1.46 14.91 -1.44
C LEU A 67 -0.25 14.62 -2.33
N GLU A 68 0.82 15.38 -2.17
CA GLU A 68 2.07 15.18 -2.90
C GLU A 68 2.72 13.81 -2.63
N MET A 69 2.66 13.30 -1.39
CA MET A 69 3.15 11.95 -1.09
C MET A 69 2.31 10.88 -1.80
N TRP A 70 0.99 11.06 -1.88
CA TRP A 70 0.11 10.17 -2.64
C TRP A 70 0.41 10.19 -4.13
N ARG A 71 0.68 11.36 -4.71
CA ARG A 71 1.09 11.48 -6.12
C ARG A 71 2.39 10.73 -6.40
N ARG A 72 3.40 10.91 -5.55
CA ARG A 72 4.67 10.18 -5.65
C ARG A 72 4.49 8.68 -5.50
N ALA A 73 3.63 8.23 -4.59
CA ALA A 73 3.31 6.82 -4.43
C ALA A 73 2.61 6.24 -5.68
N ALA A 74 1.70 6.99 -6.30
CA ALA A 74 1.03 6.59 -7.54
C ALA A 74 2.00 6.55 -8.74
N GLU A 75 2.94 7.49 -8.82
CA GLU A 75 3.99 7.50 -9.84
C GLU A 75 4.95 6.31 -9.65
N ASN A 76 5.39 6.05 -8.42
CA ASN A 76 6.23 4.90 -8.10
C ASN A 76 5.51 3.57 -8.42
N PHE A 77 4.20 3.49 -8.18
CA PHE A 77 3.39 2.35 -8.60
C PHE A 77 3.45 2.13 -10.12
N ARG A 78 3.29 3.18 -10.93
CA ARG A 78 3.43 3.06 -12.39
C ARG A 78 4.83 2.59 -12.80
N HIS A 79 5.87 3.14 -12.18
CA HIS A 79 7.25 2.73 -12.45
C HIS A 79 7.48 1.25 -12.10
N ARG A 80 7.01 0.81 -10.93
CA ARG A 80 7.11 -0.59 -10.50
C ARG A 80 6.35 -1.54 -11.41
N LEU A 81 5.19 -1.15 -11.94
CA LEU A 81 4.50 -1.93 -12.98
C LEU A 81 5.35 -2.09 -14.23
N GLN A 82 5.97 -1.01 -14.72
CA GLN A 82 6.87 -1.06 -15.88
C GLN A 82 8.07 -1.96 -15.64
N GLN A 83 8.68 -1.88 -14.46
CA GLN A 83 9.78 -2.76 -14.07
C GLN A 83 9.34 -4.22 -14.01
N CYS A 84 8.20 -4.51 -13.41
CA CYS A 84 7.65 -5.87 -13.32
C CYS A 84 7.45 -6.48 -14.72
N ILE A 85 6.95 -5.71 -15.68
CA ILE A 85 6.83 -6.14 -17.08
C ILE A 85 8.22 -6.39 -17.69
N ALA A 86 9.16 -5.47 -17.50
CA ALA A 86 10.52 -5.58 -18.03
C ALA A 86 11.31 -6.76 -17.44
N THR A 87 10.99 -7.17 -16.20
CA THR A 87 11.60 -8.31 -15.52
C THR A 87 10.73 -9.57 -15.59
N GLU A 88 9.78 -9.64 -16.52
CA GLU A 88 8.92 -10.82 -16.74
C GLU A 88 8.23 -11.36 -15.47
N GLY A 89 7.87 -10.45 -14.54
CA GLY A 89 7.21 -10.80 -13.28
C GLY A 89 8.14 -11.22 -12.14
N HIS A 90 9.46 -11.10 -12.29
CA HIS A 90 10.41 -11.31 -11.20
C HIS A 90 10.30 -10.23 -10.11
N HIS A 91 10.75 -10.58 -8.89
CA HIS A 91 10.71 -9.71 -7.71
C HIS A 91 11.44 -8.39 -7.95
N LEU A 92 10.85 -7.28 -7.49
CA LEU A 92 11.46 -5.96 -7.64
C LEU A 92 12.38 -5.67 -6.46
N PRO A 93 13.51 -4.99 -6.63
CA PRO A 93 14.31 -4.54 -5.49
C PRO A 93 13.51 -3.52 -4.66
N ASP A 94 13.69 -3.53 -3.34
CA ASP A 94 13.07 -2.58 -2.41
C ASP A 94 13.49 -1.14 -2.76
N ALA A 95 12.69 -0.45 -3.58
CA ALA A 95 12.81 0.98 -3.76
C ALA A 95 12.18 1.68 -2.55
N ILE A 96 12.93 1.71 -1.44
CA ILE A 96 12.78 2.70 -0.38
C ILE A 96 12.94 4.05 -1.06
N PHE A 97 11.97 4.95 -0.93
CA PHE A 97 11.98 6.31 -1.49
C PHE A 97 13.41 6.86 -1.52
N LYS A 98 14.02 6.87 -2.72
CA LYS A 98 15.30 7.56 -2.88
C LYS A 98 15.00 9.04 -2.66
N LYS A 99 15.63 9.60 -1.63
CA LYS A 99 15.55 11.01 -1.25
C LYS A 99 15.91 11.91 -2.42
#